data_AF-A0A3M7M4L9-F1
#
_entry.id   AF-A0A3M7M4L9-F1
#
_cell.length_a   1.000
_cell.length_b   1.000
_cell.length_c   1.000
_cell.angle_alpha   90.00
_cell.angle_beta   90.00
_cell.angle_gamma   90.00
#
_symmetry.space_group_name_H-M   'P 1'
#
loop_
_entity.id
_entity.type
_entity.pdbx_description
1 polymer ?
#
loop_
_entity_poly.entity_id
_entity_poly.type
_entity_poly.pdbx_seq_one_letter_code
_entity_poly.pdbx_strand_id
1 'polypeptide(L)'
;MFAEKMANRLSHSLDEIESHTPIIKSQDGNTGDDIVSKNGESISEGDHVYTRIRGGRHEGNVEKIVTTKEEADKEGVKHPPKVLFTDQKGKPVAHNPGTLDVPEKA
;
A
#
# COMPACT_ATOMS: atom_id res chain seq x y z
N MET A 1 13.49 44.66 22.02
CA MET A 1 14.83 44.03 22.08
C MET A 1 14.87 42.66 22.76
N PHE A 2 13.95 42.29 23.66
CA PHE A 2 13.97 40.94 24.29
C PHE A 2 13.35 39.81 23.44
N ALA A 3 12.28 40.11 22.68
CA ALA A 3 11.59 39.10 21.85
C ALA A 3 12.45 38.59 20.67
N GLU A 4 13.18 39.50 20.03
CA GLU A 4 14.04 39.20 18.88
C GLU A 4 15.25 38.33 19.27
N LYS A 5 15.76 38.51 20.49
CA LYS A 5 16.85 37.70 21.05
C LYS A 5 16.40 36.28 21.43
N MET A 6 15.12 36.09 21.74
CA MET A 6 14.52 34.76 21.94
C MET A 6 14.28 34.04 20.62
N ALA A 7 13.79 34.73 19.59
CA ALA A 7 13.55 34.15 18.27
C ALA A 7 14.84 33.60 17.64
N ASN A 8 15.94 34.36 17.69
CA ASN A 8 17.23 33.90 17.18
C ASN A 8 17.81 32.72 17.98
N ARG A 9 17.46 32.59 19.27
CA ARG A 9 17.94 31.48 20.10
C ARG A 9 17.15 30.18 19.85
N LEU A 10 15.89 30.32 19.45
CA LEU A 10 15.03 29.20 19.04
C LEU A 10 15.38 28.71 17.62
N SER A 11 15.75 29.60 16.70
CA SER A 11 16.11 29.19 15.33
C SER A 11 17.36 28.32 15.28
N HIS A 12 18.40 28.67 16.05
CA HIS A 12 19.64 27.90 16.09
C HIS A 12 19.43 26.51 16.71
N SER A 13 18.43 26.34 17.59
CA SER A 13 18.12 25.01 18.14
C SER A 13 17.35 24.13 17.15
N LEU A 14 16.55 24.71 16.25
CA LEU A 14 15.84 23.96 15.21
C LEU A 14 16.82 23.42 14.17
N ASP A 15 17.77 24.25 13.73
CA ASP A 15 18.82 23.85 12.77
C ASP A 15 19.72 22.74 13.36
N GLU A 16 20.02 22.80 14.67
CA GLU A 16 20.77 21.74 15.37
C GLU A 16 19.98 20.43 15.47
N ILE A 17 18.67 20.47 15.70
CA ILE A 17 17.80 19.28 15.74
C ILE A 17 17.75 18.63 14.35
N GLU A 18 17.59 19.39 13.27
CA GLU A 18 17.61 18.85 11.89
C GLU A 18 18.98 18.25 11.54
N SER A 19 20.07 18.80 12.06
CA SER A 19 21.42 18.29 11.82
C SER A 19 21.77 16.99 12.55
N HIS A 20 21.07 16.69 13.66
CA HIS A 20 21.35 15.55 14.56
C HIS A 20 20.22 14.53 14.64
N THR A 21 19.07 14.78 14.01
CA THR A 21 18.14 13.70 13.68
C THR A 21 18.80 12.83 12.62
N PRO A 22 19.03 11.52 12.86
CA PRO A 22 19.36 10.64 11.76
C PRO A 22 18.23 10.77 10.75
N ILE A 23 18.57 11.10 9.51
CA ILE A 23 17.70 10.84 8.37
C ILE A 23 17.42 9.35 8.47
N ILE A 24 16.27 8.98 9.02
CA ILE A 24 15.73 7.64 8.89
C ILE A 24 15.38 7.54 7.42
N LYS A 25 16.39 7.24 6.60
CA LYS A 25 16.15 6.51 5.36
C LYS A 25 15.53 5.23 5.87
N SER A 26 14.22 5.12 5.75
CA SER A 26 13.49 3.88 5.95
C SER A 26 14.03 2.87 4.94
N GLN A 27 15.17 2.28 5.27
CA GLN A 27 15.47 0.89 4.97
C GLN A 27 14.46 0.15 5.83
N ASP A 28 13.33 -0.18 5.22
CA ASP A 28 12.15 -0.92 5.70
C ASP A 28 10.92 -0.17 5.16
N GLY A 29 10.56 -0.51 3.91
CA GLY A 29 9.37 -0.01 3.23
C GLY A 29 8.10 -0.50 3.91
N ASN A 30 7.74 0.18 4.99
CA ASN A 30 6.43 0.05 5.61
C ASN A 30 5.93 1.47 5.93
N THR A 31 5.57 2.17 4.87
CA THR A 31 4.66 3.32 4.98
C THR A 31 3.29 2.67 5.09
N GLY A 32 2.46 3.01 6.08
CA GLY A 32 1.21 2.32 6.41
C GLY A 32 0.09 2.28 5.33
N ASP A 33 0.45 2.49 4.07
CA ASP A 33 -0.37 2.46 2.87
C ASP A 33 -0.05 1.24 1.96
N ASP A 34 0.91 0.39 2.34
CA ASP A 34 1.32 -0.74 1.50
C ASP A 34 0.20 -1.79 1.39
N ILE A 35 -0.18 -2.10 0.14
CA ILE A 35 -1.21 -3.10 -0.17
C ILE A 35 -0.55 -4.48 -0.16
N VAL A 36 -0.80 -5.23 0.90
CA VAL A 36 -0.13 -6.51 1.16
C VAL A 36 -1.03 -7.73 0.98
N SER A 37 -0.40 -8.83 0.57
CA SER A 37 -0.98 -10.16 0.47
C SER A 37 -1.26 -10.76 1.84
N LYS A 38 -1.88 -11.94 1.86
CA LYS A 38 -2.09 -12.74 3.07
C LYS A 38 -0.79 -13.04 3.82
N ASN A 39 0.34 -13.17 3.11
CA ASN A 39 1.63 -13.53 3.71
C ASN A 39 2.54 -12.30 3.92
N GLY A 40 2.01 -11.08 3.70
CA GLY A 40 2.75 -9.84 3.90
C GLY A 40 3.59 -9.39 2.69
N GLU A 41 3.44 -10.04 1.52
CA GLU A 41 4.12 -9.60 0.31
C GLU A 41 3.40 -8.37 -0.28
N SER A 42 4.14 -7.41 -0.82
CA SER A 42 3.52 -6.28 -1.53
C SER A 42 2.84 -6.73 -2.82
N ILE A 43 1.66 -6.19 -3.06
CA ILE A 43 0.87 -6.39 -4.28
C ILE A 43 0.89 -5.09 -5.09
N SER A 44 1.31 -5.21 -6.33
CA SER A 44 1.35 -4.15 -7.33
C SER A 44 0.59 -4.57 -8.60
N GLU A 45 0.22 -3.59 -9.43
CA GLU A 45 -0.30 -3.88 -10.76
C GLU A 45 0.70 -4.72 -11.58
N GLY A 46 0.19 -5.71 -12.30
CA GLY A 46 0.97 -6.70 -13.04
C GLY A 46 1.36 -7.95 -12.26
N ASP A 47 1.36 -7.93 -10.92
CA ASP A 47 1.68 -9.11 -10.13
C ASP A 47 0.67 -10.24 -10.36
N HIS A 48 1.14 -11.49 -10.41
CA HIS A 48 0.25 -12.63 -10.42
C HIS A 48 -0.30 -12.90 -9.01
N VAL A 49 -1.62 -12.96 -8.86
CA VAL A 49 -2.29 -13.25 -7.58
C VAL A 49 -3.24 -14.42 -7.73
N TYR A 50 -3.47 -15.14 -6.62
CA TYR A 50 -4.54 -16.14 -6.59
C TYR A 50 -5.27 -16.21 -5.26
N THR A 51 -6.49 -16.76 -5.31
CA THR A 51 -7.24 -17.19 -4.14
C THR A 51 -7.84 -18.57 -4.36
N ARG A 52 -7.78 -19.44 -3.34
CA ARG A 52 -8.35 -20.80 -3.41
C ARG A 52 -9.82 -20.79 -3.04
N ILE A 53 -10.60 -21.59 -3.76
CA ILE A 53 -12.01 -21.87 -3.46
C ILE A 53 -12.23 -23.39 -3.44
N ARG A 54 -13.38 -23.84 -2.93
CA ARG A 54 -13.72 -25.27 -2.99
C ARG A 54 -13.82 -25.71 -4.45
N GLY A 55 -12.94 -26.63 -4.87
CA GLY A 55 -12.94 -27.17 -6.22
C GLY A 55 -12.22 -26.31 -7.26
N GLY A 56 -11.41 -25.32 -6.87
CA GLY A 56 -10.61 -24.55 -7.80
C GLY A 56 -9.90 -23.34 -7.20
N ARG A 57 -9.59 -22.37 -8.04
CA ARG A 57 -9.02 -21.07 -7.68
C ARG A 57 -9.47 -20.01 -8.66
N HIS A 58 -9.38 -18.75 -8.25
CA HIS A 58 -9.31 -17.61 -9.17
C HIS A 58 -7.87 -17.13 -9.17
N GLU A 59 -7.27 -17.04 -10.35
CA GLU A 59 -5.89 -16.55 -10.51
C GLU A 59 -5.78 -15.69 -11.75
N GLY A 60 -4.96 -14.65 -11.67
CA GLY A 60 -4.77 -13.68 -12.73
C GLY A 60 -3.78 -12.60 -12.34
N ASN A 61 -3.44 -11.74 -13.29
CA ASN A 61 -2.53 -10.62 -13.04
C ASN A 61 -3.33 -9.42 -12.56
N VAL A 62 -2.82 -8.70 -11.57
CA VAL A 62 -3.46 -7.49 -11.04
C VAL A 62 -3.57 -6.44 -12.15
N GLU A 63 -4.80 -6.01 -12.42
CA GLU A 63 -5.10 -4.97 -13.40
C GLU A 63 -5.16 -3.60 -12.74
N LYS A 64 -5.70 -3.53 -11.52
CA LYS A 64 -5.87 -2.29 -10.77
C LYS A 64 -5.99 -2.56 -9.28
N ILE A 65 -5.50 -1.61 -8.48
CA ILE A 65 -5.69 -1.59 -7.03
C ILE A 65 -6.53 -0.37 -6.66
N VAL A 66 -7.69 -0.63 -6.07
CA VAL A 66 -8.64 0.39 -5.61
C VAL A 66 -8.42 0.61 -4.14
N THR A 67 -7.97 1.80 -3.75
CA THR A 67 -7.69 2.16 -2.34
C THR A 67 -8.68 3.18 -1.79
N THR A 68 -9.30 3.99 -2.66
CA THR A 68 -10.23 5.05 -2.26
C THR A 68 -11.69 4.65 -2.46
N LYS A 69 -12.58 5.30 -1.70
CA LYS A 69 -14.04 5.09 -1.85
C LYS A 69 -14.56 5.57 -3.21
N GLU A 70 -14.03 6.68 -3.71
CA GLU A 70 -14.45 7.26 -5.00
C GLU A 70 -14.12 6.33 -6.18
N GLU A 71 -12.95 5.71 -6.16
CA GLU A 71 -12.59 4.69 -7.15
C GLU A 71 -13.44 3.43 -6.98
N ALA A 72 -13.71 3.02 -5.74
CA ALA A 72 -14.58 1.88 -5.47
C ALA A 72 -15.99 2.08 -6.06
N ASP A 73 -16.55 3.28 -5.90
CA ASP A 73 -17.85 3.64 -6.48
C ASP A 73 -17.82 3.65 -8.01
N LYS A 74 -16.73 4.12 -8.64
CA LYS A 74 -16.53 4.09 -10.11
C LYS A 74 -16.41 2.67 -10.66
N GLU A 75 -15.68 1.80 -9.97
CA GLU A 75 -15.47 0.40 -10.35
C GLU A 75 -16.62 -0.53 -9.90
N GLY A 76 -17.61 0.00 -9.17
CA GLY A 76 -18.75 -0.77 -8.67
C GLY A 76 -18.38 -1.79 -7.58
N VAL A 77 -17.27 -1.58 -6.88
CA VAL A 77 -16.80 -2.44 -5.78
C VAL A 77 -17.05 -1.79 -4.42
N LYS A 78 -17.07 -2.59 -3.35
CA LYS A 78 -17.31 -2.13 -1.98
C LYS A 78 -16.13 -2.47 -1.08
N HIS A 79 -15.93 -1.67 -0.04
CA HIS A 79 -14.91 -1.86 1.01
C HIS A 79 -13.49 -1.92 0.45
N PRO A 80 -12.94 -0.79 -0.03
CA PRO A 80 -11.52 -0.72 -0.35
C PRO A 80 -10.65 -1.02 0.90
N PRO A 81 -9.43 -1.57 0.73
CA PRO A 81 -8.78 -1.81 -0.55
C PRO A 81 -9.28 -3.05 -1.30
N LYS A 82 -9.29 -2.98 -2.63
CA LYS A 82 -9.65 -4.07 -3.54
C LYS A 82 -8.63 -4.24 -4.66
N VAL A 83 -8.26 -5.48 -4.92
CA VAL A 83 -7.45 -5.89 -6.07
C VAL A 83 -8.39 -6.38 -7.17
N LEU A 84 -8.29 -5.78 -8.34
CA LEU A 84 -9.04 -6.14 -9.54
C LEU A 84 -8.14 -6.95 -10.49
N PHE A 85 -8.65 -8.08 -10.97
CA PHE A 85 -7.98 -8.91 -11.98
C PHE A 85 -9.00 -9.76 -12.75
N THR A 86 -8.66 -10.13 -13.98
CA THR A 86 -9.39 -11.14 -14.74
C THR A 86 -8.84 -12.53 -14.43
N ASP A 87 -9.71 -13.47 -14.08
CA ASP A 87 -9.32 -14.83 -13.77
C ASP A 87 -8.98 -15.66 -15.02
N GLN A 88 -8.43 -16.86 -14.82
CA GLN A 88 -8.05 -17.80 -15.88
C GLN A 88 -9.22 -18.30 -16.75
N LYS A 89 -10.48 -17.95 -16.43
CA LYS A 89 -11.69 -18.24 -17.21
C LYS A 89 -12.27 -16.98 -17.87
N GLY A 90 -11.57 -15.85 -17.82
CA GLY A 90 -12.02 -14.58 -18.37
C GLY A 90 -13.07 -13.87 -17.51
N LYS A 91 -13.21 -14.21 -16.23
CA LYS A 91 -14.16 -13.56 -15.33
C LYS A 91 -13.49 -12.44 -14.54
N PRO A 92 -14.11 -11.24 -14.45
CA PRO A 92 -13.59 -10.18 -13.60
C PRO A 92 -13.74 -10.53 -12.11
N VAL A 93 -12.71 -10.27 -11.32
CA VAL A 93 -12.65 -10.54 -9.88
C VAL A 93 -12.20 -9.30 -9.13
N ALA A 94 -12.89 -8.98 -8.03
CA ALA A 94 -12.54 -7.92 -7.09
C ALA A 94 -12.36 -8.49 -5.68
N HIS A 95 -11.12 -8.61 -5.21
CA HIS A 95 -10.81 -9.33 -3.96
C HIS A 95 -10.07 -8.46 -2.94
N ASN A 96 -10.15 -8.84 -1.66
CA ASN A 96 -9.41 -8.16 -0.61
C ASN A 96 -7.91 -8.58 -0.68
N PRO A 97 -6.96 -7.64 -0.66
CA PRO A 97 -5.53 -7.94 -0.79
C PRO A 97 -5.03 -8.97 0.24
N GLY A 98 -5.34 -8.78 1.52
CA GLY A 98 -4.90 -9.65 2.63
C GLY A 98 -5.47 -11.07 2.65
N THR A 99 -6.12 -11.49 1.57
CA THR A 99 -6.66 -12.84 1.38
C THR A 99 -6.20 -13.48 0.07
N LEU A 100 -5.35 -12.78 -0.68
CA LEU A 100 -4.67 -13.26 -1.87
C LEU A 100 -3.28 -13.75 -1.50
N ASP A 101 -2.77 -14.71 -2.27
CA ASP A 101 -1.38 -15.16 -2.24
C ASP A 101 -0.67 -14.65 -3.51
N VAL A 102 0.62 -14.29 -3.40
CA VAL A 102 1.47 -13.88 -4.53
C VAL A 102 2.54 -14.96 -4.75
N PRO A 103 2.31 -15.95 -5.64
CA PRO A 103 3.13 -17.16 -5.71
C PRO A 103 4.58 -16.90 -6.15
N GLU A 104 4.86 -15.80 -6.84
CA GLU A 104 6.22 -15.43 -7.25
C GLU A 104 7.05 -14.79 -6.12
N LYS A 105 6.39 -14.37 -5.02
CA LYS A 105 7.02 -13.66 -3.91
C LYS A 105 7.01 -14.47 -2.59
N ALA A 106 6.43 -15.67 -2.61
CA ALA A 106 6.25 -16.56 -1.47
C ALA A 106 7.43 -17.52 -1.23
#